data_AF-A0A2V6I144-F1
#
_entry.id   AF-A0A2V6I144-F1
#
_cell.length_a   1.000
_cell.length_b   1.000
_cell.length_c   1.000
_cell.angle_alpha   90.00
_cell.angle_beta   90.00
_cell.angle_gamma   90.00
#
_symmetry.space_group_name_H-M   'P 1'
#
loop_
_entity.id
_entity.type
_entity.pdbx_description
1 polymer ?
#
loop_
_entity_poly.entity_id
_entity_poly.type
_entity_poly.pdbx_seq_one_letter_code
_entity_poly.pdbx_strand_id
1 'polypeptide(L)'
;LLRAGYDFPWVDGLSAYALAVFGTDPDLAGQFRQNEFDFNLQWGPKKGVLEGLSLRLRYAVVQQFGGDVNNLTDFRAICNYVIKF
;
A
#
# COMPACT_ATOMS: atom_id res chain seq x y z
N LEU A 1 -8.07 9.87 8.78
CA LEU A 1 -7.26 8.75 8.29
C LEU A 1 -7.63 7.50 9.08
N LEU A 2 -7.93 6.39 8.39
CA LEU A 2 -8.17 5.08 9.00
C LEU A 2 -7.06 4.13 8.56
N ARG A 3 -6.49 3.40 9.51
CA ARG A 3 -5.33 2.55 9.28
C ARG A 3 -5.54 1.21 9.97
N ALA A 4 -5.30 0.12 9.25
CA ALA A 4 -5.31 -1.23 9.81
C ALA A 4 -4.11 -2.03 9.30
N GLY A 5 -3.51 -2.82 10.19
CA GLY A 5 -2.44 -3.75 9.84
C GLY A 5 -2.67 -5.07 10.56
N TYR A 6 -2.27 -6.16 9.91
CA TYR A 6 -2.38 -7.50 10.48
C TYR A 6 -1.16 -8.34 10.09
N ASP A 7 -0.49 -8.87 11.10
CA ASP A 7 0.53 -9.90 10.93
C ASP A 7 -0.14 -11.26 11.09
N PHE A 8 0.01 -12.13 10.10
CA PHE A 8 -0.64 -13.44 10.08
C PHE A 8 0.20 -14.44 10.88
N PRO A 9 -0.20 -14.86 12.11
CA PRO A 9 0.66 -15.68 12.96
C PRO A 9 0.86 -17.11 12.43
N TRP A 10 -0.01 -17.56 11.51
CA TRP A 10 0.06 -18.88 10.88
C TRP A 10 0.87 -18.91 9.57
N VAL A 11 1.33 -17.76 9.05
CA VAL A 11 2.27 -17.72 7.92
C VAL A 11 3.44 -16.84 8.28
N ASP A 12 4.62 -17.46 8.45
CA ASP A 12 5.83 -16.73 8.82
C ASP A 12 6.14 -15.60 7.83
N GLY A 13 6.27 -14.39 8.39
CA GLY A 13 6.64 -13.20 7.64
C GLY A 13 5.54 -12.62 6.73
N LEU A 14 4.30 -13.13 6.77
CA LEU A 14 3.17 -12.57 6.03
C LEU A 14 2.49 -11.46 6.83
N SER A 15 2.28 -10.32 6.20
CA SER A 15 1.50 -9.22 6.76
C SER A 15 0.68 -8.49 5.70
N ALA A 16 -0.42 -7.89 6.14
CA ALA A 16 -1.25 -7.03 5.31
C ALA A 16 -1.44 -5.67 5.99
N TYR A 17 -1.64 -4.66 5.16
CA TYR A 17 -1.80 -3.29 5.59
C TYR A 17 -2.79 -2.56 4.69
N ALA A 18 -3.72 -1.83 5.29
CA ALA A 18 -4.69 -1.00 4.59
C ALA A 18 -4.73 0.42 5.17
N LEU A 19 -4.91 1.40 4.29
CA LEU A 19 -5.04 2.81 4.61
C LEU A 19 -6.23 3.41 3.86
N ALA A 20 -7.00 4.24 4.56
CA ALA A 20 -7.98 5.13 3.94
C ALA A 20 -7.75 6.56 4.42
N VAL A 21 -7.52 7.48 3.49
CA VAL A 21 -7.38 8.91 3.72
C VAL A 21 -8.56 9.60 3.05
N PHE A 22 -9.26 10.43 3.82
CA PHE A 22 -10.39 11.21 3.33
C PHE A 22 -9.97 12.66 3.35
N GLY A 23 -9.78 13.24 2.17
CA GLY A 23 -9.43 14.64 2.03
C GLY A 23 -10.61 15.55 2.35
N THR A 24 -10.29 16.78 2.74
CA THR A 24 -11.24 17.89 2.84
C THR A 24 -11.08 18.81 1.64
N ASP A 25 -11.84 19.90 1.60
CA ASP A 25 -11.69 20.90 0.57
C ASP A 25 -10.27 21.50 0.63
N PRO A 26 -9.54 21.57 -0.50
CA PRO A 26 -8.18 22.10 -0.54
C PRO A 26 -8.19 23.63 -0.59
N ASP A 27 -7.18 24.26 0.02
CA ASP A 27 -7.04 25.73 0.08
C ASP A 27 -6.57 26.34 -1.25
N LEU A 28 -5.99 25.54 -2.15
CA LEU A 28 -5.40 25.99 -3.40
C LEU A 28 -6.40 25.98 -4.55
N ALA A 29 -6.45 27.09 -5.29
CA ALA A 29 -7.29 27.22 -6.48
C ALA A 29 -6.94 26.14 -7.52
N GLY A 30 -7.98 25.50 -8.08
CA GLY A 30 -7.82 24.44 -9.07
C GLY A 30 -7.48 23.06 -8.49
N GLN A 31 -7.38 22.93 -7.16
CA GLN A 31 -7.34 21.62 -6.50
C GLN A 31 -8.74 21.18 -6.08
N PHE A 32 -8.92 19.88 -5.98
CA PHE A 32 -10.18 19.26 -5.62
C PHE A 32 -9.96 18.24 -4.52
N ARG A 33 -10.98 18.02 -3.70
CA ARG A 33 -10.95 17.02 -2.63
C ARG A 33 -10.55 15.65 -3.19
N GLN A 34 -9.66 14.96 -2.50
CA GLN A 34 -9.24 13.61 -2.87
C GLN A 34 -9.37 12.62 -1.72
N ASN A 35 -9.81 11.40 -2.03
CA ASN A 35 -9.69 10.25 -1.12
C ASN A 35 -8.62 9.30 -1.64
N GLU A 36 -7.86 8.68 -0.75
CA GLU A 36 -6.84 7.69 -1.08
C GLU A 36 -7.09 6.40 -0.32
N PHE A 37 -7.00 5.28 -1.02
CA PHE A 37 -7.10 3.94 -0.46
C PHE A 37 -5.87 3.14 -0.86
N ASP A 38 -5.10 2.69 0.13
CA ASP A 38 -3.97 1.79 -0.10
C ASP A 38 -4.25 0.41 0.49
N PHE A 39 -3.85 -0.61 -0.25
CA PHE A 39 -3.73 -1.98 0.23
C PHE A 39 -2.33 -2.52 -0.06
N ASN A 40 -1.75 -3.19 0.92
CA ASN A 40 -0.43 -3.78 0.83
C ASN A 40 -0.48 -5.20 1.39
N LEU A 41 0.07 -6.14 0.65
CA LEU A 41 0.34 -7.51 1.09
C LEU A 41 1.85 -7.74 0.99
N GLN A 42 2.47 -8.18 2.07
CA GLN A 42 3.89 -8.44 2.11
C GLN A 42 4.17 -9.83 2.67
N TRP A 43 5.10 -10.54 2.04
CA TRP A 43 5.63 -11.79 2.56
C TRP A 43 7.15 -11.74 2.53
N GLY A 44 7.77 -11.97 3.70
CA GLY A 44 9.21 -12.09 3.83
C GLY A 44 9.54 -13.16 4.87
N PRO A 45 9.77 -14.41 4.46
CA PRO A 45 10.03 -15.50 5.39
C PRO A 45 11.29 -15.20 6.21
N LYS A 46 11.20 -15.43 7.52
CA LYS A 46 12.26 -15.07 8.48
C LYS A 46 13.30 -16.17 8.66
N LYS A 47 13.02 -17.38 8.14
CA LYS A 47 13.87 -18.58 8.28
C LYS A 47 13.78 -19.46 7.03
N GLY A 48 14.75 -20.35 6.89
CA GLY A 48 14.78 -21.38 5.84
C GLY A 48 15.49 -20.92 4.56
N VAL A 49 15.34 -21.69 3.48
CA VAL A 49 16.07 -21.48 2.22
C VAL A 49 15.74 -20.18 1.49
N LEU A 50 14.62 -19.55 1.85
CA LEU A 50 14.18 -18.27 1.30
C LEU A 50 14.46 -17.10 2.25
N GLU A 51 15.21 -17.30 3.34
CA GLU A 51 15.61 -16.19 4.21
C GLU A 51 16.30 -15.12 3.37
N GLY A 52 15.84 -13.88 3.51
CA GLY A 52 16.32 -12.74 2.72
C GLY A 52 15.42 -12.38 1.54
N LEU A 53 14.47 -13.24 1.14
CA LEU A 53 13.42 -12.92 0.17
C LEU A 53 12.39 -11.97 0.76
N SER A 54 11.92 -11.02 -0.05
CA SER A 54 10.80 -10.13 0.26
C SER A 54 9.94 -9.92 -0.97
N LEU A 55 8.67 -10.33 -0.89
CA LEU A 55 7.63 -10.06 -1.88
C LEU A 55 6.66 -9.03 -1.32
N ARG A 56 6.32 -8.00 -2.10
CA ARG A 56 5.33 -7.00 -1.73
C ARG A 56 4.42 -6.67 -2.91
N LEU A 57 3.12 -6.78 -2.69
CA LEU A 57 2.08 -6.28 -3.58
C LEU A 57 1.49 -5.02 -2.98
N ARG A 58 1.31 -3.98 -3.80
CA ARG A 58 0.67 -2.73 -3.41
C ARG A 58 -0.40 -2.38 -4.43
N TYR A 59 -1.55 -1.96 -3.96
CA TYR A 59 -2.64 -1.45 -4.78
C TYR A 59 -3.14 -0.15 -4.16
N ALA A 60 -3.15 0.93 -4.93
CA ALA A 60 -3.56 2.26 -4.48
C ALA A 60 -4.61 2.84 -5.43
N VAL A 61 -5.61 3.51 -4.88
CA VAL A 61 -6.63 4.25 -5.62
C VAL A 61 -6.76 5.64 -5.04
N VAL A 62 -6.63 6.67 -5.89
CA VAL A 62 -6.94 8.07 -5.54
C VAL A 62 -8.19 8.49 -6.31
N GLN A 63 -9.19 8.96 -5.58
CA GLN A 63 -10.45 9.44 -6.13
C GLN A 63 -10.56 10.94 -5.95
N GLN A 64 -10.69 11.68 -7.06
CA GLN A 64 -10.88 13.13 -7.04
C GLN A 64 -12.36 13.51 -7.16
N PHE A 65 -12.79 14.50 -6.38
CA PHE A 65 -14.15 15.01 -6.39
C PHE A 65 -14.18 16.47 -6.84
N GLY A 66 -14.52 16.69 -8.11
CA GLY A 66 -14.60 18.01 -8.74
C GLY A 66 -13.57 18.20 -9.85
N GLY A 67 -13.80 19.24 -10.65
CA GLY A 67 -13.03 19.50 -11.88
C GLY A 67 -13.21 18.40 -12.93
N ASP A 68 -12.22 18.27 -13.82
CA ASP A 68 -12.08 17.07 -14.65
C ASP A 68 -11.63 15.93 -13.74
N VAL A 69 -12.51 14.93 -13.56
CA VAL A 69 -12.25 13.79 -12.66
C VAL A 69 -11.01 13.05 -13.14
N ASN A 70 -9.95 13.10 -12.32
CA ASN A 70 -8.69 12.41 -12.57
C ASN A 70 -8.43 11.41 -11.45
N ASN A 71 -8.99 10.21 -11.58
CA ASN A 71 -8.74 9.12 -10.64
C ASN A 71 -7.43 8.41 -10.99
N LEU A 72 -6.60 8.12 -9.99
CA LEU A 72 -5.39 7.35 -10.14
C LEU A 72 -5.62 5.92 -9.64
N THR A 73 -5.17 4.93 -10.41
CA THR A 73 -5.02 3.55 -9.93
C THR A 73 -3.56 3.14 -10.14
N ASP A 74 -2.94 2.60 -9.10
CA ASP A 74 -1.53 2.21 -9.11
C ASP A 74 -1.37 0.80 -8.52
N PHE A 75 -0.72 -0.08 -9.28
CA PHE A 75 -0.40 -1.44 -8.85
C PHE A 75 1.10 -1.68 -8.93
N ARG A 76 1.68 -2.17 -7.84
CA ARG A 76 3.12 -2.48 -7.77
C ARG A 76 3.34 -3.88 -7.25
N ALA A 77 4.13 -4.66 -7.99
CA ALA A 77 4.71 -5.91 -7.54
C ALA A 77 6.21 -5.71 -7.34
N ILE A 78 6.71 -6.01 -6.14
CA ILE A 78 8.10 -5.80 -5.73
C ILE A 78 8.64 -7.13 -5.24
N CYS A 79 9.80 -7.54 -5.77
CA CYS A 79 10.54 -8.72 -5.36
C CYS A 79 11.98 -8.30 -5.04
N ASN A 80 12.42 -8.54 -3.81
CA ASN A 80 13.78 -8.25 -3.35
C ASN A 80 14.39 -9.51 -2.74
N TYR A 81 15.72 -9.63 -2.82
CA TYR A 81 16.48 -10.64 -2.10
C TYR A 81 17.75 -10.01 -1.50
N VAL A 82 17.97 -10.22 -0.20
CA VAL A 82 19.16 -9.71 0.50
C VAL A 82 20.24 -10.78 0.54
N ILE A 83 21.41 -10.47 -0.03
CA ILE A 83 22.61 -11.31 0.04
C ILE A 83 23.49 -10.79 1.19
N LYS A 84 23.81 -11.65 2.17
CA LYS A 84 24.75 -11.36 3.27
C LYS A 84 26.11 -11.95 2.91
N PHE A 85 27.17 -11.16 3.03
CA PHE A 85 28.57 -11.57 2.83
C PHE A 85 29.30 -11.60 4.17
#